data_AF-A0ABD5VMC8-F1
#
_entry.id   AF-A0ABD5VMC8-F1
#
_cell.length_a   1.000
_cell.length_b   1.000
_cell.length_c   1.000
_cell.angle_alpha   90.00
_cell.angle_beta   90.00
_cell.angle_gamma   90.00
#
_symmetry.space_group_name_H-M   'P 1'
#
loop_
_entity.id
_entity.type
_entity.pdbx_description
1 polymer ?
#
loop_
_entity_poly.entity_id
_entity_poly.type
_entity_poly.pdbx_seq_one_letter_code
_entity_poly.pdbx_strand_id
1 'polypeptide(L)' 'MPVTIDTRNSADRWRYTCPNGHRNWEAVNNHFWCQSCAQRNWTEDPEFADLHDVKTGERVARERVRLV' A
#
# COMPACT_ATOMS: atom_id res chain seq x y z
N MET A 1 -2.10 -13.58 10.44
CA MET A 1 -1.24 -12.80 11.34
C MET A 1 -1.27 -11.35 10.88
N PRO A 2 -1.40 -10.37 11.77
CA PRO A 2 -1.36 -8.97 11.38
C PRO A 2 0.05 -8.58 10.93
N VAL A 3 0.15 -7.89 9.79
CA VAL A 3 1.38 -7.35 9.23
C VAL A 3 1.57 -5.96 9.80
N THR A 4 2.67 -5.75 10.53
CA THR A 4 3.02 -4.41 11.04
C THR A 4 3.90 -3.74 10.00
N ILE A 5 3.51 -2.56 9.55
CA ILE A 5 4.25 -1.75 8.57
C ILE A 5 4.64 -0.46 9.27
N ASP A 6 5.94 -0.23 9.42
CA ASP A 6 6.46 1.06 9.88
C ASP A 6 6.60 2.00 8.67
N THR A 7 5.77 3.04 8.62
CA THR A 7 5.78 4.01 7.50
C THR A 7 6.97 4.97 7.54
N ARG A 8 7.66 5.04 8.67
CA ARG A 8 8.89 5.80 8.89
C ARG A 8 10.12 4.96 8.54
N ASN A 9 10.00 3.64 8.57
CA ASN A 9 11.02 2.74 8.08
C ASN A 9 11.01 2.68 6.55
N SER A 10 12.12 3.13 5.95
CA SER A 10 12.32 3.05 4.51
C SER A 10 12.27 1.60 4.00
N ALA A 11 12.75 0.61 4.75
CA ALA A 11 12.72 -0.79 4.30
C ALA A 11 11.29 -1.33 4.13
N ASP A 12 10.40 -1.07 5.09
CA ASP A 12 9.01 -1.51 5.02
C ASP A 12 8.26 -0.77 3.91
N ARG A 13 8.54 0.53 3.73
CA ARG A 13 7.94 1.34 2.67
C ARG A 13 8.38 0.94 1.26
N TRP A 14 9.52 0.28 1.12
CA TRP A 14 9.96 -0.32 -0.15
C TRP A 14 9.38 -1.71 -0.38
N ARG A 15 9.07 -2.45 0.69
CA ARG A 15 8.49 -3.79 0.61
C ARG A 15 7.01 -3.77 0.23
N TYR A 16 6.24 -2.87 0.81
CA TYR A 16 4.80 -2.77 0.56
C TYR A 16 4.52 -1.69 -0.47
N THR A 17 3.90 -2.07 -1.59
CA THR A 17 3.60 -1.18 -2.71
C THR A 17 2.11 -1.22 -3.06
N CYS A 18 1.63 -0.23 -3.79
CA CYS A 18 0.31 -0.31 -4.39
C CYS A 18 0.27 -1.44 -5.45
N PRO A 19 -0.92 -1.87 -5.92
CA PRO A 19 -1.04 -2.89 -6.97
C PRO A 19 -0.22 -2.59 -8.23
N ASN A 20 0.03 -1.32 -8.50
CA ASN A 20 0.79 -0.83 -9.65
C ASN A 20 2.29 -0.61 -9.36
N GLY A 21 2.76 -0.98 -8.17
CA GLY A 21 4.17 -0.92 -7.78
C GLY A 21 4.64 0.43 -7.23
N HIS A 22 3.74 1.39 -7.00
CA HIS A 22 4.10 2.66 -6.38
C HIS A 22 4.26 2.53 -4.85
N ARG A 23 5.12 3.37 -4.27
CA ARG A 23 5.42 3.37 -2.82
C ARG A 23 4.77 4.54 -2.07
N ASN A 24 4.10 5.41 -2.82
CA ASN A 24 3.48 6.63 -2.30
C ASN A 24 2.00 6.41 -2.01
N TRP A 25 1.73 5.34 -1.27
CA TRP A 25 0.41 5.00 -0.78
C TRP A 25 0.28 5.42 0.69
N GLU A 26 -0.95 5.73 1.07
CA GLU A 26 -1.36 6.13 2.41
C GLU A 26 -2.58 5.29 2.81
N ALA A 27 -2.70 4.93 4.08
CA ALA A 27 -3.91 4.25 4.54
C ALA A 27 -4.94 5.29 5.00
N VAL A 28 -6.08 5.32 4.33
CA VAL A 28 -7.19 6.22 4.64
C VAL A 28 -8.34 5.37 5.15
N ASN A 29 -8.58 5.43 6.46
CA ASN A 29 -9.62 4.65 7.15
C ASN A 29 -9.55 3.15 6.79
N ASN A 30 -10.42 2.71 5.86
CA ASN A 30 -10.65 1.32 5.49
C ASN A 30 -10.09 0.93 4.12
N HIS A 31 -9.41 1.84 3.42
CA HIS A 31 -8.73 1.57 2.16
C HIS A 31 -7.32 2.17 2.18
N PHE A 32 -6.53 1.82 1.18
CA PHE A 32 -5.31 2.50 0.83
C PHE A 32 -5.57 3.42 -0.35
N TRP A 33 -4.86 4.53 -0.35
CA TRP A 33 -4.91 5.54 -1.38
C TRP A 33 -3.50 5.80 -1.90
N CYS A 34 -3.30 5.77 -3.21
CA CYS A 34 -2.00 6.07 -3.81
C CYS A 34 -2.02 7.40 -4.56
N GLN A 35 -1.23 8.35 -4.07
CA GLN A 35 -1.10 9.68 -4.68
C GLN A 35 -0.58 9.60 -6.12
N SER A 36 0.36 8.69 -6.41
CA SER A 36 0.90 8.51 -7.77
C SER A 36 -0.14 7.97 -8.77
N CYS A 37 -1.04 7.08 -8.32
CA CYS A 37 -2.15 6.60 -9.14
C CYS A 37 -3.17 7.73 -9.37
N ALA A 38 -3.47 8.52 -8.34
CA ALA A 38 -4.40 9.65 -8.44
C ALA A 38 -3.89 10.72 -9.43
N GLN A 39 -2.57 10.94 -9.48
CA GLN A 39 -1.95 11.87 -10.45
C GLN A 39 -1.93 11.35 -11.89
N ARG A 40 -2.07 10.03 -12.12
CA ARG A 40 -1.99 9.41 -13.46
C ARG A 40 -3.29 9.50 -14.28
N ASN A 41 -4.08 10.55 -14.05
CA ASN A 41 -5.22 10.92 -14.89
C ASN A 41 -6.24 9.78 -15.07
N TRP A 42 -6.66 9.17 -13.95
CA TRP A 42 -7.79 8.21 -13.87
C TRP A 42 -7.67 6.91 -14.67
N THR A 43 -6.50 6.58 -15.20
CA THR A 43 -6.28 5.27 -15.85
C THR A 43 -6.13 4.16 -14.81
N GLU A 44 -5.66 4.52 -13.63
CA GLU A 44 -5.37 3.61 -12.52
C GLU A 44 -6.23 3.98 -11.33
N ASP A 45 -6.84 2.98 -10.69
CA ASP A 45 -7.64 3.20 -9.49
C ASP A 45 -6.72 3.60 -8.33
N PRO A 46 -6.85 4.82 -7.78
CA PRO A 46 -6.00 5.28 -6.69
C PRO A 46 -6.39 4.66 -5.36
N GLU A 47 -7.62 4.15 -5.23
CA GLU A 47 -8.16 3.55 -4.03
C GLU A 47 -8.13 2.02 -4.15
N PHE A 48 -7.57 1.33 -3.16
CA PHE A 48 -7.48 -0.13 -3.16
C PHE A 48 -7.49 -0.69 -1.74
N ALA A 49 -7.99 -1.92 -1.58
CA ALA A 49 -8.09 -2.57 -0.28
C ALA A 49 -6.79 -3.28 0.16
N ASP A 50 -5.92 -3.63 -0.79
CA ASP A 50 -4.78 -4.51 -0.55
C ASP A 50 -3.46 -3.92 -1.04
N LEU A 51 -2.41 -4.05 -0.22
CA LEU A 51 -1.04 -3.74 -0.61
C LEU A 51 -0.36 -4.95 -1.24
N HIS A 52 0.53 -4.72 -2.18
CA HIS A 52 1.40 -5.75 -2.74
C HIS A 52 2.67 -5.85 -1.87
N ASP A 53 2.92 -7.03 -1.30
CA ASP A 53 4.17 -7.35 -0.63
C ASP A 53 5.19 -7.85 -1.66
N VAL A 54 6.16 -7.01 -2.01
CA VAL A 54 7.19 -7.33 -3.01
C VAL A 54 8.10 -8.48 -2.55
N LYS A 55 8.19 -8.74 -1.23
CA LYS A 55 9.03 -9.82 -0.69
C LYS A 55 8.42 -11.20 -0.95
N THR A 56 7.10 -11.32 -0.81
CA THR A 56 6.39 -12.61 -0.95
C THR A 56 5.58 -12.71 -2.24
N GLY A 57 5.33 -11.59 -2.92
CA GLY A 57 4.41 -11.48 -4.05
C GLY A 57 2.93 -11.53 -3.64
N GLU A 58 2.63 -11.49 -2.34
CA GLU A 58 1.26 -11.61 -1.84
C GLU A 58 0.56 -10.27 -1.72
N ARG A 59 -0.77 -10.31 -1.70
CA ARG A 59 -1.61 -9.14 -1.41
C ARG A 59 -2.03 -9.14 0.04
N VAL A 60 -1.73 -8.04 0.74
CA VAL A 60 -2.03 -7.84 2.15
C VAL A 60 -3.16 -6.84 2.29
N ALA A 61 -4.32 -7.34 2.71
CA ALA A 61 -5.51 -6.52 2.95
C ALA A 61 -5.30 -5.51 4.08
N ARG A 62 -5.95 -4.34 3.96
CA ARG A 62 -5.90 -3.24 4.93
C ARG A 62 -6.21 -3.66 6.35
N GLU A 63 -7.19 -4.56 6.52
CA GLU A 63 -7.59 -5.16 7.80
C GLU A 63 -6.46 -5.95 8.48
N ARG A 64 -5.50 -6.47 7.70
CA ARG A 64 -4.33 -7.18 8.22
C ARG A 64 -3.16 -6.25 8.48
N VAL A 65 -3.20 -5.01 8.00
CA VAL A 65 -2.11 -4.04 8.13
C VAL A 65 -2.28 -3.20 9.39
N ARG A 66 -1.23 -3.17 10.21
CA ARG A 66 -1.07 -2.25 11.34
C ARG A 66 0.03 -1.26 11.01
N LEU A 67 -0.33 0.00 10.81
CA LEU A 67 0.65 1.07 10.65
C LEU A 67 1.16 1.50 12.02
N VAL A 68 2.47 1.63 12.16
CA VAL A 68 3.16 2.10 13.37
C VAL A 68 4.09 3.27 13.07
#